data_AF-A0A1D3TLV9-F1
#
_entry.id   AF-A0A1D3TLV9-F1
#
_cell.length_a   1.000
_cell.length_b   1.000
_cell.length_c   1.000
_cell.angle_alpha   90.00
_cell.angle_beta   90.00
_cell.angle_gamma   90.00
#
_symmetry.space_group_name_H-M   'P 1'
#
loop_
_entity.id
_entity.type
_entity.pdbx_description
1 polymer ?
#
loop_
_entity_poly.entity_id
_entity_poly.type
_entity_poly.pdbx_seq_one_letter_code
_entity_poly.pdbx_strand_id
1 'polypeptide(L)'
;MRVTKVCFLVLFLLLSILLEPYLSNDIAEKNKMLLTLSEKSLREKKKKKAIIAVAGTVAAILAIAIAGIGIHRLKRKRLSIWNDLGSDADTILNNAIAHGIWNAKNKFKKEVVNIDRLLPSIGEIKELVREEFNYKNLDMNKFDQKQIEELCNFTLYSVRQSMLSFQRNVNFYS
;
A
#
# COMPACT_ATOMS: atom_id res chain seq x y z
N MET A 1 0.96 -22.45 2.47
CA MET A 1 1.34 -22.59 1.05
C MET A 1 1.08 -21.27 0.34
N ARG A 2 2.09 -20.64 -0.28
CA ARG A 2 1.97 -19.31 -0.89
C ARG A 2 0.92 -19.32 -2.00
N VAL A 3 -0.01 -18.37 -1.97
CA VAL A 3 -1.15 -18.18 -2.92
C VAL A 3 -0.72 -18.33 -4.39
N THR A 4 0.53 -17.96 -4.71
CA THR A 4 1.17 -18.16 -6.01
C THR A 4 1.17 -19.62 -6.51
N LYS A 5 1.34 -20.61 -5.63
CA LYS A 5 1.32 -22.04 -6.03
C LYS A 5 -0.09 -22.48 -6.44
N VAL A 6 -1.12 -21.93 -5.79
CA VAL A 6 -2.53 -22.24 -6.09
C VAL A 6 -2.94 -21.60 -7.42
N CYS A 7 -2.54 -20.34 -7.67
CA CYS A 7 -2.79 -19.68 -8.95
C CYS A 7 -2.12 -20.40 -10.13
N PHE A 8 -0.88 -20.88 -9.97
CA PHE A 8 -0.22 -21.67 -11.01
C PHE A 8 -0.95 -22.98 -11.30
N LEU A 9 -1.44 -23.66 -10.26
CA LEU A 9 -2.18 -24.91 -10.40
C LEU A 9 -3.52 -24.70 -11.11
N VAL A 10 -4.23 -23.60 -10.79
CA VAL A 10 -5.47 -23.22 -11.47
C VAL A 10 -5.21 -22.87 -12.94
N LEU A 11 -4.16 -22.09 -13.25
CA LEU A 11 -3.80 -21.77 -14.64
C LEU A 11 -3.41 -23.02 -15.43
N PHE A 12 -2.68 -23.95 -14.82
CA PHE A 12 -2.30 -25.22 -15.45
C PHE A 12 -3.50 -26.12 -15.73
N LEU A 13 -4.44 -26.23 -14.79
CA LEU A 13 -5.72 -26.94 -14.99
C LEU A 13 -6.56 -26.32 -16.11
N LEU A 14 -6.63 -24.98 -16.15
CA LEU A 14 -7.40 -24.25 -17.16
C LEU A 14 -6.82 -24.44 -18.57
N LEU A 15 -5.50 -24.47 -18.69
CA LEU A 15 -4.79 -24.83 -19.93
C LEU A 15 -5.05 -26.29 -20.35
N SER A 16 -5.08 -27.21 -19.38
CA SER A 16 -5.33 -28.64 -19.65
C SER A 16 -6.73 -28.88 -20.20
N ILE A 17 -7.75 -28.24 -19.60
CA ILE A 17 -9.15 -28.31 -20.06
C ILE A 17 -9.32 -27.66 -21.44
N LEU A 18 -8.61 -26.55 -21.73
CA LEU A 18 -8.64 -25.92 -23.05
C LEU A 18 -7.97 -26.77 -24.15
N LEU A 19 -6.98 -27.60 -23.79
CA LEU A 19 -6.27 -28.48 -24.73
C LEU A 19 -7.03 -29.81 -24.99
N GLU A 20 -7.87 -30.24 -24.07
CA GLU A 20 -8.64 -31.49 -24.12
C GLU A 20 -9.50 -31.64 -25.40
N PRO A 21 -10.29 -30.63 -25.85
CA PRO A 21 -11.02 -30.74 -27.11
C PRO A 21 -10.12 -30.72 -28.36
N TYR A 22 -8.85 -30.33 -28.23
CA TYR A 22 -7.86 -30.33 -29.32
C TYR A 22 -7.19 -31.70 -29.49
N LEU A 23 -6.89 -32.39 -28.39
CA LEU A 23 -6.32 -33.74 -28.41
C LEU A 23 -7.35 -34.81 -28.81
N SER A 24 -8.60 -34.69 -28.33
CA SER A 24 -9.68 -35.63 -28.67
C SER A 24 -10.16 -35.52 -30.12
N ASN A 25 -10.01 -34.35 -30.76
CA ASN A 25 -10.39 -34.17 -32.16
C ASN A 25 -9.48 -34.92 -33.14
N ASP A 26 -8.21 -35.14 -32.78
CA ASP A 26 -7.23 -35.81 -33.65
C ASP A 26 -7.51 -37.33 -33.76
N ILE A 27 -8.16 -37.91 -32.74
CA ILE A 27 -8.58 -39.32 -32.72
C ILE A 27 -9.88 -39.52 -33.52
N ALA A 28 -10.79 -38.54 -33.49
CA ALA A 28 -12.04 -38.57 -34.26
C ALA A 28 -11.83 -38.33 -35.77
N GLU A 29 -10.78 -37.58 -36.16
CA GLU A 29 -10.47 -37.25 -37.56
C GLU A 29 -9.93 -38.47 -38.35
N LYS A 30 -9.46 -39.52 -37.67
CA LYS A 30 -8.96 -40.75 -38.31
C LYS A 30 -10.05 -41.67 -38.89
N ASN A 31 -11.31 -41.52 -38.47
CA ASN A 31 -12.43 -42.39 -38.91
C ASN A 31 -13.39 -41.74 -39.93
N LYS A 32 -13.17 -40.48 -40.33
CA LYS A 32 -13.99 -39.79 -41.36
C LYS A 32 -13.17 -39.42 -42.59
N MET A 33 -12.38 -40.36 -43.07
CA MET A 33 -11.71 -40.26 -44.35
C MET A 33 -12.70 -40.62 -45.46
N LEU A 34 -13.52 -39.66 -45.94
CA LEU A 34 -14.10 -39.75 -47.30
C LEU A 34 -14.83 -38.53 -47.88
N LEU A 35 -14.93 -37.37 -47.23
CA LEU A 35 -15.60 -36.23 -47.88
C LEU A 35 -14.89 -34.89 -47.66
N THR A 36 -14.53 -34.28 -48.79
CA THR A 36 -14.22 -32.85 -49.03
C THR A 36 -12.80 -32.32 -48.77
N LEU A 37 -11.99 -32.31 -49.84
CA LEU A 37 -10.71 -31.59 -49.97
C LEU A 37 -10.83 -30.06 -49.82
N SER A 38 -12.02 -29.48 -49.99
CA SER A 38 -12.26 -28.03 -49.87
C SER A 38 -12.32 -27.56 -48.41
N GLU A 39 -12.95 -28.35 -47.52
CA GLU A 39 -13.10 -27.98 -46.10
C GLU A 39 -11.79 -28.05 -45.32
N LYS A 40 -10.85 -28.90 -45.74
CA LYS A 40 -9.57 -29.12 -45.05
C LYS A 40 -8.73 -27.84 -44.97
N SER A 41 -8.68 -27.06 -46.06
CA SER A 41 -7.96 -25.78 -46.12
C SER A 41 -8.58 -24.69 -45.24
N LEU A 42 -9.91 -24.67 -45.14
CA LEU A 42 -10.67 -23.72 -44.31
C LEU A 42 -10.53 -24.08 -42.81
N ARG A 43 -10.53 -25.37 -42.51
CA ARG A 43 -10.36 -25.94 -41.16
C ARG A 43 -8.93 -25.72 -40.66
N GLU A 44 -7.90 -25.90 -41.50
CA GLU A 44 -6.51 -25.56 -41.19
C GLU A 44 -6.29 -24.07 -40.95
N LYS A 45 -6.91 -23.19 -41.76
CA LYS A 45 -6.87 -21.73 -41.52
C LYS A 45 -7.54 -21.34 -40.19
N LYS A 46 -8.66 -21.96 -39.84
CA LYS A 46 -9.34 -21.75 -38.55
C LYS A 46 -8.51 -22.31 -37.38
N LYS A 47 -7.90 -23.50 -37.53
CA LYS A 47 -6.97 -24.09 -36.54
C LYS A 47 -5.76 -23.16 -36.31
N LYS A 48 -5.13 -22.65 -37.38
CA LYS A 48 -4.02 -21.66 -37.26
C LYS A 48 -4.44 -20.37 -36.55
N LYS A 49 -5.61 -19.80 -36.87
CA LYS A 49 -6.13 -18.61 -36.18
C LYS A 49 -6.43 -18.88 -34.70
N ALA A 50 -6.98 -20.06 -34.38
CA ALA A 50 -7.24 -20.47 -33.00
C ALA A 50 -5.94 -20.64 -32.21
N ILE A 51 -4.90 -21.25 -32.79
CA ILE A 51 -3.58 -21.39 -32.16
C ILE A 51 -2.96 -20.02 -31.86
N ILE A 52 -3.04 -19.08 -32.81
CA ILE A 52 -2.54 -17.71 -32.62
C ILE A 52 -3.34 -16.99 -31.53
N ALA A 53 -4.67 -17.17 -31.50
CA ALA A 53 -5.52 -16.58 -30.47
C ALA A 53 -5.18 -17.12 -29.07
N VAL A 54 -5.00 -18.43 -28.92
CA VAL A 54 -4.62 -19.08 -27.66
C VAL A 54 -3.21 -18.65 -27.23
N ALA A 55 -2.24 -18.64 -28.15
CA ALA A 55 -0.89 -18.16 -27.85
C ALA A 55 -0.90 -16.69 -27.40
N GLY A 56 -1.72 -15.84 -28.04
CA GLY A 56 -1.90 -14.45 -27.65
C GLY A 56 -2.53 -14.28 -26.27
N THR A 57 -3.53 -15.12 -25.92
CA THR A 57 -4.15 -15.06 -24.59
C THR A 57 -3.20 -15.51 -23.50
N VAL A 58 -2.44 -16.58 -23.72
CA VAL A 58 -1.43 -17.06 -22.77
C VAL A 58 -0.33 -16.02 -22.57
N ALA A 59 0.15 -15.38 -23.64
CA ALA A 59 1.14 -14.31 -23.56
C ALA A 59 0.63 -13.10 -22.76
N ALA A 60 -0.63 -12.69 -22.98
CA ALA A 60 -1.25 -11.60 -22.24
C ALA A 60 -1.38 -11.90 -20.73
N ILE A 61 -1.81 -13.11 -20.37
CA ILE A 61 -1.91 -13.54 -18.96
C ILE A 61 -0.53 -13.57 -18.31
N LEU A 62 0.49 -14.06 -19.02
CA LEU A 62 1.87 -14.09 -18.52
C LEU A 62 2.41 -12.68 -18.29
N ALA A 63 2.15 -11.75 -19.22
CA ALA A 63 2.55 -10.35 -19.10
C ALA A 63 1.88 -9.66 -17.88
N ILE A 64 0.59 -9.91 -17.66
CA ILE A 64 -0.15 -9.38 -16.50
C ILE A 64 0.40 -9.95 -15.20
N ALA A 65 0.71 -11.25 -15.16
CA ALA A 65 1.28 -11.90 -13.98
C ALA A 65 2.68 -11.36 -13.64
N ILE A 66 3.54 -11.18 -14.65
CA ILE A 66 4.89 -10.61 -14.48
C ILE A 66 4.80 -9.15 -14.04
N ALA A 67 3.91 -8.35 -14.64
CA ALA A 67 3.67 -6.97 -14.24
C ALA A 67 3.16 -6.87 -12.79
N GLY A 68 2.19 -7.72 -12.40
CA GLY A 68 1.67 -7.76 -11.04
C GLY A 68 2.72 -8.15 -10.00
N ILE A 69 3.57 -9.14 -10.32
CA ILE A 69 4.69 -9.53 -9.45
C ILE A 69 5.74 -8.41 -9.38
N GLY A 70 6.05 -7.76 -10.51
CA GLY A 70 6.99 -6.64 -10.58
C GLY A 70 6.55 -5.47 -9.72
N ILE A 71 5.29 -5.03 -9.85
CA ILE A 71 4.72 -3.94 -9.06
C ILE A 71 4.70 -4.29 -7.56
N HIS A 72 4.32 -5.52 -7.21
CA HIS A 72 4.31 -5.95 -5.81
C HIS A 72 5.73 -6.01 -5.20
N ARG A 73 6.74 -6.40 -5.98
CA ARG A 73 8.13 -6.51 -5.52
C ARG A 73 8.86 -5.16 -5.51
N LEU A 74 8.46 -4.23 -6.38
CA LEU A 74 8.94 -2.84 -6.44
C LEU A 74 8.28 -1.92 -5.41
N LYS A 75 7.22 -2.37 -4.71
CA LYS A 75 6.68 -1.68 -3.54
C LYS A 75 7.75 -1.70 -2.45
N ARG A 76 8.69 -0.75 -2.54
CA ARG A 76 9.78 -0.55 -1.58
C ARG A 76 9.15 -0.52 -0.20
N LYS A 77 9.50 -1.48 0.65
CA LYS A 77 8.98 -1.57 2.01
C LYS A 77 9.41 -0.28 2.70
N ARG A 78 8.46 0.64 2.93
CA ARG A 78 8.75 1.88 3.66
C ARG A 78 9.22 1.50 5.05
N LEU A 79 10.19 2.25 5.56
CA LEU A 79 10.72 2.02 6.90
C LEU A 79 9.63 2.35 7.92
N SER A 80 9.53 1.54 8.95
CA SER A 80 8.68 1.82 10.09
C SER A 80 9.41 2.76 11.03
N ILE A 81 8.74 3.84 11.44
CA ILE A 81 9.28 4.81 12.41
C ILE A 81 9.73 4.07 13.68
N TRP A 82 8.84 3.26 14.25
CA TRP A 82 9.07 2.62 15.54
C TRP A 82 10.19 1.58 15.52
N ASN A 83 10.32 0.80 14.44
CA ASN A 83 11.33 -0.24 14.35
C ASN A 83 12.68 0.26 13.82
N ASP A 84 12.67 1.19 12.86
CA ASP A 84 13.88 1.62 12.16
C ASP A 84 14.54 2.85 12.80
N LEU A 85 13.80 3.70 13.52
CA LEU A 85 14.38 4.82 14.29
C LEU A 85 14.68 4.48 15.75
N GLY A 86 13.99 3.48 16.34
CA GLY A 86 14.20 3.09 17.73
C GLY A 86 14.09 4.30 18.68
N SER A 87 15.12 4.55 19.49
CA SER A 87 15.18 5.66 20.46
C SER A 87 15.04 7.06 19.84
N ASP A 88 15.39 7.22 18.57
CA ASP A 88 15.20 8.50 17.88
C ASP A 88 13.73 8.83 17.67
N ALA A 89 12.87 7.81 17.47
CA ALA A 89 11.42 8.02 17.38
C ALA A 89 10.85 8.60 18.67
N ASP A 90 11.25 8.03 19.82
CA ASP A 90 10.82 8.52 21.13
C ASP A 90 11.31 9.95 21.39
N THR A 91 12.55 10.24 21.00
CA THR A 91 13.12 11.60 21.13
C THR A 91 12.34 12.60 20.30
N ILE A 92 12.11 12.30 19.01
CA ILE A 92 11.33 13.14 18.10
C ILE A 92 9.93 13.38 18.66
N LEU A 93 9.27 12.32 19.14
CA LEU A 93 7.94 12.39 19.71
C LEU A 93 7.89 13.30 20.94
N ASN A 94 8.77 13.06 21.91
CA ASN A 94 8.78 13.81 23.15
C ASN A 94 9.14 15.28 22.95
N ASN A 95 10.09 15.58 22.05
CA ASN A 95 10.46 16.95 21.73
C ASN A 95 9.31 17.69 21.02
N ALA A 96 8.66 17.05 20.04
CA ALA A 96 7.52 17.63 19.34
C ALA A 96 6.35 17.91 20.31
N ILE A 97 6.10 17.01 21.28
CA ILE A 97 5.12 17.24 22.35
C ILE A 97 5.55 18.44 23.22
N ALA A 98 6.79 18.48 23.67
CA ALA A 98 7.30 19.55 24.51
C ALA A 98 7.20 20.93 23.83
N HIS A 99 7.60 21.02 22.56
CA HIS A 99 7.47 22.23 21.75
C HIS A 99 6.01 22.61 21.53
N GLY A 100 5.14 21.65 21.23
CA GLY A 100 3.70 21.89 21.07
C GLY A 100 3.06 22.43 22.36
N ILE A 101 3.42 21.89 23.52
CA ILE A 101 2.95 22.38 24.83
C ILE A 101 3.48 23.80 25.09
N TRP A 102 4.78 24.04 24.86
CA TRP A 102 5.38 25.36 25.04
C TRP A 102 4.68 26.42 24.20
N ASN A 103 4.46 26.14 22.92
CA ASN A 103 3.76 27.05 22.00
C ASN A 103 2.31 27.31 22.44
N ALA A 104 1.59 26.28 22.89
CA ALA A 104 0.23 26.45 23.38
C ALA A 104 0.16 27.24 24.69
N LYS A 105 1.12 27.04 25.61
CA LYS A 105 1.23 27.81 26.86
C LYS A 105 1.55 29.28 26.61
N ASN A 106 2.44 29.59 25.67
CA ASN A 106 2.75 30.98 25.32
C ASN A 106 1.56 31.74 24.73
N LYS A 107 0.62 31.03 24.11
CA LYS A 107 -0.65 31.60 23.61
C LYS A 107 -1.71 31.77 24.73
N PHE A 108 -1.53 31.14 25.88
CA PHE A 108 -2.52 31.16 26.97
C PHE A 108 -2.60 32.55 27.61
N LYS A 109 -3.81 33.10 27.69
CA LYS A 109 -4.16 34.24 28.56
C LYS A 109 -5.18 33.75 29.58
N LYS A 110 -5.14 34.26 30.83
CA LYS A 110 -6.04 33.83 31.93
C LYS A 110 -7.54 33.87 31.55
N GLU A 111 -7.91 34.75 30.63
CA GLU A 111 -9.29 34.92 30.16
C GLU A 111 -9.73 33.91 29.07
N VAL A 112 -8.82 33.06 28.58
CA VAL A 112 -9.13 32.08 27.53
C VAL A 112 -9.85 30.87 28.12
N VAL A 113 -11.16 30.81 27.88
CA VAL A 113 -12.03 29.70 28.31
C VAL A 113 -11.89 28.48 27.38
N ASN A 114 -11.58 28.69 26.10
CA ASN A 114 -11.55 27.62 25.09
C ASN A 114 -10.11 27.21 24.71
N ILE A 115 -9.66 26.06 25.21
CA ILE A 115 -8.35 25.47 24.90
C ILE A 115 -8.17 25.18 23.42
N ASP A 116 -9.22 24.81 22.69
CA ASP A 116 -9.08 24.39 21.29
C ASP A 116 -8.54 25.52 20.40
N ARG A 117 -8.64 26.79 20.84
CA ARG A 117 -8.03 27.96 20.18
C ARG A 117 -6.54 28.13 20.47
N LEU A 118 -6.02 27.48 21.52
CA LEU A 118 -4.62 27.54 21.94
C LEU A 118 -3.80 26.42 21.33
N LEU A 119 -4.45 25.33 20.94
CA LEU A 119 -3.77 24.16 20.38
C LEU A 119 -3.14 24.50 19.03
N PRO A 120 -1.95 23.96 18.75
CA PRO A 120 -1.42 23.97 17.40
C PRO A 120 -2.34 23.20 16.46
N SER A 121 -2.46 23.67 15.24
CA SER A 121 -3.04 22.91 14.13
C SER A 121 -2.22 21.67 13.81
N ILE A 122 -2.83 20.69 13.16
CA ILE A 122 -2.11 19.49 12.68
C ILE A 122 -0.97 19.84 11.72
N GLY A 123 -1.12 20.93 10.95
CA GLY A 123 -0.06 21.46 10.08
C GLY A 123 1.14 21.94 10.89
N GLU A 124 0.92 22.74 11.94
CA GLU A 124 1.98 23.18 12.85
C GLU A 124 2.67 21.98 13.53
N ILE A 125 1.91 20.98 13.98
CA ILE A 125 2.49 19.74 14.55
C ILE A 125 3.36 19.00 13.53
N LYS A 126 2.92 18.91 12.28
CA LYS A 126 3.68 18.25 11.21
C LYS A 126 4.99 18.99 10.92
N GLU A 127 5.00 20.31 10.98
CA GLU A 127 6.24 21.09 10.88
C GLU A 127 7.17 20.86 12.07
N LEU A 128 6.65 20.83 13.31
CA LEU A 128 7.47 20.51 14.49
C LEU A 128 8.11 19.12 14.38
N VAL A 129 7.33 18.12 13.96
CA VAL A 129 7.88 16.77 13.72
C VAL A 129 8.93 16.80 12.62
N ARG A 130 8.70 17.53 11.51
CA ARG A 130 9.68 17.67 10.43
C ARG A 130 10.97 18.33 10.89
N GLU A 131 10.88 19.36 11.73
CA GLU A 131 12.04 20.04 12.32
C GLU A 131 12.89 19.06 13.14
N GLU A 132 12.27 18.22 13.97
CA GLU A 132 12.97 17.20 14.76
C GLU A 132 13.64 16.12 13.88
N PHE A 133 12.98 15.70 12.79
CA PHE A 133 13.60 14.83 11.78
C PHE A 133 14.83 15.49 11.14
N ASN A 134 14.70 16.76 10.72
CA ASN A 134 15.79 17.50 10.11
C ASN A 134 16.96 17.72 11.08
N TYR A 135 16.68 18.03 12.35
CA TYR A 135 17.69 18.21 13.40
C TYR A 135 18.55 16.96 13.58
N LYS A 136 17.96 15.77 13.43
CA LYS A 136 18.66 14.47 13.48
C LYS A 136 19.25 14.04 12.13
N ASN A 137 19.21 14.87 11.09
CA ASN A 137 19.61 14.53 9.73
C ASN A 137 18.86 13.33 9.13
N LEU A 138 17.60 13.15 9.52
CA LEU A 138 16.72 12.07 9.05
C LEU A 138 15.76 12.57 7.98
N ASP A 139 15.57 11.78 6.92
CA ASP A 139 14.61 12.09 5.87
C ASP A 139 13.25 11.46 6.19
N MET A 140 12.30 12.32 6.59
CA MET A 140 10.92 11.94 6.92
C MET A 140 10.20 11.19 5.79
N ASN A 141 10.58 11.41 4.52
CA ASN A 141 9.93 10.77 3.36
C ASN A 141 10.32 9.30 3.18
N LYS A 142 11.38 8.83 3.85
CA LYS A 142 11.81 7.42 3.81
C LYS A 142 10.89 6.50 4.62
N PHE A 143 10.12 7.08 5.54
CA PHE A 143 9.26 6.35 6.46
C PHE A 143 7.83 6.22 5.96
N ASP A 144 7.10 5.27 6.53
CA ASP A 144 5.68 5.10 6.26
C ASP A 144 4.90 6.36 6.66
N GLN A 145 4.36 7.05 5.66
CA GLN A 145 3.59 8.27 5.83
C GLN A 145 2.37 8.08 6.74
N LYS A 146 1.79 6.87 6.78
CA LYS A 146 0.70 6.59 7.72
C LYS A 146 1.19 6.64 9.17
N GLN A 147 2.37 6.09 9.44
CA GLN A 147 2.96 6.16 10.78
C GLN A 147 3.38 7.59 11.14
N ILE A 148 3.82 8.40 10.17
CA ILE A 148 4.10 9.83 10.39
C ILE A 148 2.82 10.58 10.79
N GLU A 149 1.71 10.28 10.13
CA GLU A 149 0.41 10.87 10.46
C GLU A 149 -0.09 10.43 11.84
N GLU A 150 0.07 9.15 12.18
CA GLU A 150 -0.23 8.62 13.52
C GLU A 150 0.63 9.31 14.60
N LEU A 151 1.93 9.50 14.35
CA LEU A 151 2.84 10.25 15.23
C LEU A 151 2.35 11.69 15.45
N CYS A 152 2.01 12.40 14.38
CA CYS A 152 1.50 13.78 14.46
C CYS A 152 0.19 13.85 15.25
N ASN A 153 -0.74 12.94 15.00
CA ASN A 153 -2.02 12.89 15.72
C ASN A 153 -1.82 12.59 17.21
N PHE A 154 -0.91 11.69 17.54
CA PHE A 154 -0.57 11.38 18.92
C PHE A 154 0.08 12.59 19.63
N THR A 155 0.98 13.30 18.96
CA THR A 155 1.56 14.55 19.47
C THR A 155 0.48 15.58 19.76
N LEU A 156 -0.43 15.82 18.81
CA LEU A 156 -1.53 16.78 18.99
C LEU A 156 -2.44 16.39 20.17
N TYR A 157 -2.80 15.11 20.27
CA TYR A 157 -3.57 14.59 21.39
C TYR A 157 -2.87 14.85 22.73
N SER A 158 -1.57 14.56 22.81
CA SER A 158 -0.77 14.71 24.02
C SER A 158 -0.65 16.19 24.45
N VAL A 159 -0.46 17.09 23.49
CA VAL A 159 -0.49 18.54 23.72
C VAL A 159 -1.85 18.96 24.27
N ARG A 160 -2.94 18.48 23.68
CA ARG A 160 -4.31 18.77 24.14
C ARG A 160 -4.55 18.34 25.58
N GLN A 161 -4.20 17.10 25.93
CA GLN A 161 -4.36 16.60 27.30
C GLN A 161 -3.52 17.40 28.30
N SER A 162 -2.30 17.77 27.91
CA SER A 162 -1.42 18.60 28.74
C SER A 162 -2.00 20.00 28.98
N MET A 163 -2.58 20.62 27.95
CA MET A 163 -3.22 21.94 28.08
C MET A 163 -4.51 21.88 28.89
N LEU A 164 -5.30 20.81 28.78
CA LEU A 164 -6.48 20.56 29.63
C LEU A 164 -6.09 20.45 31.11
N SER A 165 -5.04 19.69 31.41
CA SER A 165 -4.50 19.59 32.77
C SER A 165 -3.99 20.95 33.26
N PHE A 166 -3.27 21.70 32.42
CA PHE A 166 -2.78 23.03 32.75
C PHE A 166 -3.91 24.02 33.09
N GLN A 167 -4.96 24.11 32.26
CA GLN A 167 -6.08 25.01 32.52
C GLN A 167 -6.82 24.64 33.82
N ARG A 168 -7.06 23.35 34.07
CA ARG A 168 -7.67 22.90 35.33
C ARG A 168 -6.87 23.40 36.52
N ASN A 169 -5.55 23.16 36.52
CA ASN A 169 -4.68 23.58 37.62
C ASN A 169 -4.67 25.10 37.80
N VAL A 170 -4.58 25.87 36.72
CA VAL A 170 -4.63 27.35 36.82
C VAL A 170 -5.94 27.83 37.43
N ASN A 171 -7.08 27.26 37.02
CA ASN A 171 -8.40 27.62 37.54
C ASN A 171 -8.60 27.19 39.01
N PHE A 172 -7.92 26.15 39.49
CA PHE A 172 -7.97 25.75 40.90
C PHE A 172 -7.22 26.70 41.84
N TYR A 173 -6.18 27.39 41.35
CA TYR A 173 -5.32 28.27 42.16
C TYR A 173 -5.58 29.77 41.93
N SER A 174 -6.59 30.13 41.14
CA SER A 174 -7.02 31.50 40.86
C SER A 174 -8.29 31.86 41.63
#